data_AF-A0A4Q4KS25-F1
#
_entry.id   AF-A0A4Q4KS25-F1
#
_cell.length_a   1.000
_cell.length_b   1.000
_cell.length_c   1.000
_cell.angle_alpha   90.00
_cell.angle_beta   90.00
_cell.angle_gamma   90.00
#
_symmetry.space_group_name_H-M   'P 1'
#
loop_
_entity.id
_entity.type
_entity.pdbx_description
1 polymer ?
#
loop_
_entity_poly.entity_id
_entity_poly.type
_entity_poly.pdbx_seq_one_letter_code
_entity_poly.pdbx_strand_id
1 'polypeptide(L)'
;MQDFFNQIISYHDLINGPLVPNKLDALKVADYLNSEQMVCKDMIIGKFKKESSEFKLIEELRISTAHPLAESFFVNNEIDFPNNPTTLISPKVFELLNLNHEKVKNDYVYKKQNGFDVIGVALESEWSEIDNDRLIYGYFNIQLKEMEIEHINKLRKLALNNTEEVFKKGIEKLQRIFNSYLNEITNEYQLKSTDLNIKIKQSYNRKDCVMLVYRSIVKVLDFVTTTFHHSMDLNQQIPYYSKLLNENHFVNLSKEILKKLKKIELDERFRAIIESEINKILSFDISNRINYNSFEAYKEFLKAFNSFLKKINYTSINQDEIIYFLISINFKKKSFLTFITDDIKSSLYEVESKEEQNIRLSIKQKHFEQALLSAEFHSKVDEHHLAHKLLKWTDVELSYLDQTHALKLNKKGSNSFQKLSSALNIKEIAVLCRLFKEADTLNENVTNISNWVPYAITNKNNIEYSNISFRNKMYDMDKKSFERVKSLIFKMYNFKYDDFRE
;
A
#
# COMPACT_ATOMS: atom_id res chain seq x y z
N MET A 1 -18.08 -24.92 -17.05
CA MET A 1 -17.41 -23.92 -16.16
C MET A 1 -15.89 -24.07 -16.13
N GLN A 2 -15.35 -25.28 -15.93
CA GLN A 2 -13.89 -25.54 -15.99
C GLN A 2 -13.30 -25.24 -17.38
N ASP A 3 -14.02 -25.56 -18.45
CA ASP A 3 -13.61 -25.25 -19.83
C ASP A 3 -13.58 -23.76 -20.18
N PHE A 4 -14.34 -22.91 -19.48
CA PHE A 4 -14.52 -21.51 -19.89
C PHE A 4 -13.34 -20.61 -19.48
N PHE A 5 -12.78 -20.82 -18.27
CA PHE A 5 -11.52 -20.20 -17.89
C PHE A 5 -10.32 -20.78 -18.65
N ASN A 6 -10.45 -21.97 -19.23
CA ASN A 6 -9.44 -22.52 -20.13
C ASN A 6 -9.56 -21.92 -21.54
N GLN A 7 -10.77 -21.61 -22.01
CA GLN A 7 -11.04 -20.94 -23.30
C GLN A 7 -10.78 -19.43 -23.29
N ILE A 8 -10.89 -18.75 -22.14
CA ILE A 8 -10.55 -17.32 -21.97
C ILE A 8 -9.03 -17.09 -21.92
N ILE A 9 -8.22 -18.15 -21.93
CA ILE A 9 -6.82 -18.03 -21.54
C ILE A 9 -5.94 -18.82 -22.50
N SER A 10 -5.74 -18.24 -23.69
CA SER A 10 -4.74 -18.70 -24.67
C SER A 10 -3.59 -17.69 -24.82
N TYR A 11 -3.37 -16.80 -23.84
CA TYR A 11 -2.11 -16.05 -23.79
C TYR A 11 -0.90 -17.01 -23.72
N HIS A 12 -1.09 -18.21 -23.15
CA HIS A 12 -0.07 -19.26 -23.17
C HIS A 12 0.37 -19.63 -24.59
N ASP A 13 -0.54 -19.67 -25.56
CA ASP A 13 -0.19 -20.05 -26.94
C ASP A 13 0.67 -18.98 -27.64
N LEU A 14 0.49 -17.72 -27.25
CA LEU A 14 1.27 -16.57 -27.70
C LEU A 14 2.63 -16.45 -26.99
N ILE A 15 2.76 -16.98 -25.78
CA ILE A 15 4.00 -16.94 -24.98
C ILE A 15 4.90 -18.15 -25.30
N ASN A 16 4.32 -19.36 -25.28
CA ASN A 16 5.04 -20.64 -25.37
C ASN A 16 4.46 -21.65 -26.37
N GLY A 17 3.22 -21.48 -26.81
CA GLY A 17 2.55 -22.47 -27.65
C GLY A 17 2.83 -22.34 -29.15
N PRO A 18 1.86 -22.69 -30.00
CA PRO A 18 2.05 -22.73 -31.45
C PRO A 18 2.06 -21.33 -32.10
N LEU A 19 1.54 -20.30 -31.40
CA LEU A 19 1.38 -18.96 -31.95
C LEU A 19 2.54 -18.02 -31.56
N VAL A 20 3.65 -18.53 -31.03
CA VAL A 20 4.82 -17.71 -30.71
C VAL A 20 5.43 -17.10 -31.99
N PRO A 21 6.02 -15.88 -31.91
CA PRO A 21 6.46 -15.14 -33.11
C PRO A 21 7.34 -15.94 -34.07
N ASN A 22 8.30 -16.71 -33.53
CA ASN A 22 9.26 -17.45 -34.33
C ASN A 22 8.67 -18.68 -35.06
N LYS A 23 7.44 -19.07 -34.75
CA LYS A 23 6.74 -20.19 -35.41
C LYS A 23 5.76 -19.71 -36.49
N LEU A 24 5.56 -18.39 -36.61
CA LEU A 24 4.65 -17.83 -37.59
C LEU A 24 5.34 -17.64 -38.93
N ASP A 25 4.59 -17.91 -39.99
CA ASP A 25 5.00 -17.73 -41.37
C ASP A 25 4.49 -16.38 -41.86
N ALA A 26 5.41 -15.49 -42.25
CA ALA A 26 5.09 -14.13 -42.68
C ALA A 26 4.13 -14.09 -43.87
N LEU A 27 4.23 -15.05 -44.80
CA LEU A 27 3.31 -15.13 -45.94
C LEU A 27 1.89 -15.42 -45.49
N LYS A 28 1.72 -16.38 -44.58
CA LYS A 28 0.39 -16.70 -44.01
C LYS A 28 -0.17 -15.54 -43.21
N VAL A 29 0.68 -14.77 -42.54
CA VAL A 29 0.27 -13.56 -41.82
C VAL A 29 -0.20 -12.48 -42.80
N ALA A 30 0.53 -12.24 -43.90
CA ALA A 30 0.10 -11.29 -44.93
C ALA A 30 -1.23 -11.71 -45.57
N ASP A 31 -1.38 -13.00 -45.91
CA ASP A 31 -2.62 -13.57 -46.46
C ASP A 31 -3.80 -13.37 -45.50
N TYR A 32 -3.58 -13.61 -44.21
CA TYR A 32 -4.59 -13.39 -43.18
C TYR A 32 -5.01 -11.91 -43.12
N LEU A 33 -4.06 -10.97 -43.04
CA LEU A 33 -4.36 -9.54 -42.97
C LEU A 33 -5.08 -9.02 -44.22
N ASN A 34 -4.74 -9.56 -45.39
CA ASN A 34 -5.46 -9.29 -46.64
C ASN A 34 -6.89 -9.86 -46.60
N SER A 35 -7.09 -11.07 -46.05
CA SER A 35 -8.40 -11.71 -45.95
C SER A 35 -9.37 -10.97 -45.02
N GLU A 36 -8.84 -10.34 -43.96
CA GLU A 36 -9.59 -9.46 -43.06
C GLU A 36 -9.86 -8.07 -43.65
N GLN A 37 -9.51 -7.84 -44.92
CA GLN A 37 -9.70 -6.58 -45.65
C GLN A 37 -9.05 -5.37 -44.95
N MET A 38 -7.96 -5.59 -44.21
CA MET A 38 -7.26 -4.52 -43.51
C MET A 38 -6.43 -3.69 -44.49
N VAL A 39 -6.68 -2.39 -44.52
CA VAL A 39 -5.91 -1.45 -45.35
C VAL A 39 -4.46 -1.39 -44.86
N CYS A 40 -3.53 -1.74 -45.75
CA CYS A 40 -2.11 -1.58 -45.52
C CYS A 40 -1.67 -0.19 -45.99
N LYS A 41 -1.24 0.65 -45.05
CA LYS A 41 -0.42 1.83 -45.36
C LYS A 41 0.89 1.70 -44.60
N ASP A 42 1.99 2.05 -45.25
CA ASP A 42 3.30 2.12 -44.62
C ASP A 42 3.77 3.57 -44.60
N MET A 43 4.37 4.01 -43.51
CA MET A 43 4.90 5.37 -43.40
C MET A 43 6.40 5.29 -43.17
N ILE A 44 7.16 5.96 -44.03
CA ILE A 44 8.59 6.19 -43.83
C ILE A 44 8.76 7.44 -42.98
N ILE A 45 9.48 7.31 -41.87
CA ILE A 45 9.77 8.38 -40.92
C ILE A 45 11.26 8.68 -40.98
N GLY A 46 11.61 9.84 -41.53
CA GLY A 46 12.95 10.39 -41.49
C GLY A 46 13.13 11.34 -40.33
N LYS A 47 14.22 11.19 -39.59
CA LYS A 47 14.69 12.15 -38.59
C LYS A 47 15.86 12.93 -39.16
N PHE A 48 15.72 14.24 -39.23
CA PHE A 48 16.68 15.14 -39.87
C PHE A 48 17.27 16.13 -38.87
N LYS A 49 18.52 16.51 -39.12
CA LYS A 49 19.16 17.64 -38.44
C LYS A 49 19.48 18.71 -39.47
N LYS A 50 19.13 19.96 -39.17
CA LYS A 50 19.46 21.10 -40.03
C LYS A 50 20.86 21.60 -39.71
N GLU A 51 21.78 21.46 -40.65
CA GLU A 51 23.15 21.99 -40.56
C GLU A 51 23.36 22.95 -41.73
N SER A 52 23.70 24.20 -41.45
CA SER A 52 24.13 25.18 -42.47
C SER A 52 23.20 25.29 -43.69
N SER A 53 21.89 25.28 -43.46
CA SER A 53 20.79 25.30 -44.45
C SER A 53 20.44 23.99 -45.16
N GLU A 54 21.17 22.89 -44.92
CA GLU A 54 20.85 21.57 -45.49
C GLU A 54 20.23 20.61 -44.46
N PHE A 55 19.33 19.75 -44.93
CA PHE A 55 18.83 18.61 -44.14
C PHE A 55 19.78 17.43 -44.27
N LYS A 56 20.23 16.89 -43.13
CA LYS A 56 20.95 15.63 -43.06
C LYS A 56 20.06 14.57 -42.41
N LEU A 57 19.81 13.47 -43.10
CA LEU A 57 19.10 12.32 -42.56
C LEU A 57 19.98 11.65 -41.48
N ILE A 58 19.43 11.53 -40.28
CA ILE A 58 20.09 10.91 -39.13
C ILE A 58 19.59 9.49 -38.93
N GLU A 59 18.30 9.25 -39.18
CA GLU A 59 17.65 7.97 -38.93
C GLU A 59 16.43 7.84 -39.84
N GLU A 60 16.28 6.67 -40.47
CA GLU A 60 15.06 6.27 -41.17
C GLU A 60 14.40 5.14 -40.36
N LEU A 61 13.12 5.29 -40.09
CA LEU A 61 12.26 4.30 -39.45
C LEU A 61 11.01 4.11 -40.30
N ARG A 62 10.29 3.02 -40.07
CA ARG A 62 9.06 2.75 -40.80
C ARG A 62 7.96 2.21 -39.87
N ILE A 63 6.73 2.59 -40.16
CA ILE A 63 5.56 2.20 -39.37
C ILE A 63 4.38 1.87 -40.27
N SER A 64 3.80 0.68 -40.08
CA SER A 64 2.58 0.28 -40.78
C SER A 64 1.33 0.60 -39.97
N THR A 65 0.17 0.58 -40.63
CA THR A 65 -1.16 0.76 -39.98
C THR A 65 -1.46 -0.24 -38.87
N ALA A 66 -0.83 -1.41 -38.88
CA ALA A 66 -0.99 -2.44 -37.84
C ALA A 66 -0.16 -2.16 -36.58
N HIS A 67 0.78 -1.21 -36.61
CA HIS A 67 1.66 -0.93 -35.47
C HIS A 67 0.87 -0.32 -34.29
N PRO A 68 1.19 -0.63 -33.02
CA PRO A 68 0.51 -0.07 -31.83
C PRO A 68 0.53 1.45 -31.72
N LEU A 69 1.51 2.12 -32.33
CA LEU A 69 1.60 3.59 -32.37
C LEU A 69 0.99 4.20 -33.64
N ALA A 70 0.45 3.40 -34.56
CA ALA A 70 0.00 3.86 -35.88
C ALA A 70 -1.01 5.01 -35.79
N GLU A 71 -1.96 4.96 -34.86
CA GLU A 71 -2.97 6.02 -34.67
C GLU A 71 -2.34 7.42 -34.50
N SER A 72 -1.21 7.52 -33.78
CA SER A 72 -0.52 8.81 -33.57
C SER A 72 0.20 9.36 -34.81
N PHE A 73 0.34 8.56 -35.87
CA PHE A 73 0.99 8.93 -37.13
C PHE A 73 -0.01 9.02 -38.30
N PHE A 74 -1.07 8.21 -38.30
CA PHE A 74 -2.02 8.15 -39.41
C PHE A 74 -3.34 8.89 -39.14
N VAL A 75 -3.71 9.14 -37.86
CA VAL A 75 -4.93 9.86 -37.50
C VAL A 75 -4.56 11.29 -37.08
N ASN A 76 -4.37 12.16 -38.07
CA ASN A 76 -4.14 13.59 -37.88
C ASN A 76 -5.38 14.25 -37.27
N ASN A 77 -5.27 14.77 -36.04
CA ASN A 77 -6.16 15.84 -35.57
C ASN A 77 -5.45 16.99 -34.85
N GLU A 78 -4.20 16.88 -34.41
CA GLU A 78 -3.47 18.01 -33.81
C GLU A 78 -1.98 17.90 -34.09
N ILE A 79 -1.56 18.41 -35.25
CA ILE A 79 -0.18 18.80 -35.46
C ILE A 79 -0.24 20.19 -36.07
N ASP A 80 0.33 21.18 -35.37
CA ASP A 80 0.42 22.58 -35.80
C ASP A 80 1.05 22.66 -37.20
N PHE A 81 0.21 22.63 -38.23
CA PHE A 81 0.62 22.96 -39.57
C PHE A 81 0.52 24.48 -39.72
N PRO A 82 1.61 25.19 -40.09
CA PRO A 82 1.44 26.42 -40.84
C PRO A 82 0.72 26.08 -42.16
N ASN A 83 -0.23 26.92 -42.55
CA ASN A 83 -1.24 26.75 -43.61
C ASN A 83 -0.74 26.43 -45.05
N ASN A 84 0.52 26.02 -45.25
CA ASN A 84 1.01 25.48 -46.52
C ASN A 84 2.21 24.54 -46.30
N PRO A 85 2.00 23.23 -46.23
CA PRO A 85 3.07 22.24 -46.01
C PRO A 85 4.04 22.02 -47.18
N THR A 86 3.63 22.29 -48.42
CA THR A 86 4.49 22.16 -49.62
C THR A 86 5.64 23.18 -49.65
N THR A 87 5.60 24.22 -48.83
CA THR A 87 6.68 25.22 -48.73
C THR A 87 7.71 24.91 -47.65
N LEU A 88 7.48 23.92 -46.76
CA LEU A 88 8.39 23.59 -45.65
C LEU A 88 9.29 22.37 -45.88
N ILE A 89 8.84 21.39 -46.67
CA ILE A 89 9.61 20.17 -46.92
C ILE A 89 10.35 20.31 -48.25
N SER A 90 11.66 20.52 -48.19
CA SER A 90 12.52 20.62 -49.39
C SER A 90 12.40 19.33 -50.23
N PRO A 91 12.37 19.40 -51.58
CA PRO A 91 12.47 18.22 -52.44
C PRO A 91 13.62 17.27 -52.08
N LYS A 92 14.72 17.82 -51.54
CA LYS A 92 15.88 17.09 -51.02
C LYS A 92 15.52 16.09 -49.91
N VAL A 93 14.46 16.32 -49.15
CA VAL A 93 13.97 15.37 -48.12
C VAL A 93 13.42 14.10 -48.76
N PHE A 94 12.65 14.22 -49.86
CA PHE A 94 12.12 13.07 -50.58
C PHE A 94 13.24 12.28 -51.26
N GLU A 95 14.24 12.96 -51.82
CA GLU A 95 15.46 12.33 -52.33
C GLU A 95 16.21 11.55 -51.24
N LEU A 96 16.40 12.15 -50.06
CA LEU A 96 17.08 11.50 -48.94
C LEU A 96 16.33 10.28 -48.38
N LEU A 97 15.01 10.22 -48.57
CA LEU A 97 14.17 9.07 -48.21
C LEU A 97 13.97 8.08 -49.38
N ASN A 98 14.65 8.28 -50.51
CA ASN A 98 14.51 7.49 -51.73
C ASN A 98 13.05 7.37 -52.23
N LEU A 99 12.27 8.45 -52.10
CA LEU A 99 10.87 8.49 -52.50
C LEU A 99 10.70 9.15 -53.87
N ASN A 100 9.91 8.51 -54.74
CA ASN A 100 9.47 9.16 -55.97
C ASN A 100 8.37 10.18 -55.64
N HIS A 101 8.66 11.45 -55.89
CA HIS A 101 7.79 12.60 -55.61
C HIS A 101 6.40 12.49 -56.26
N GLU A 102 6.23 11.71 -57.33
CA GLU A 102 4.96 11.52 -58.04
C GLU A 102 4.01 10.50 -57.37
N LYS A 103 4.54 9.62 -56.51
CA LYS A 103 3.76 8.55 -55.83
C LYS A 103 3.31 8.92 -54.43
N VAL A 104 3.76 10.06 -53.91
CA VAL A 104 3.44 10.50 -52.55
C VAL A 104 2.08 11.20 -52.55
N LYS A 105 1.07 10.58 -51.93
CA LYS A 105 -0.17 11.27 -51.57
C LYS A 105 0.14 12.30 -50.49
N ASN A 106 -0.65 13.38 -50.40
CA ASN A 106 -0.46 14.51 -49.45
C ASN A 106 -0.54 14.15 -47.95
N ASP A 107 -0.37 12.89 -47.57
CA ASP A 107 -0.40 12.39 -46.20
C ASP A 107 1.03 12.35 -45.64
N TYR A 108 1.49 13.49 -45.13
CA TYR A 108 2.74 13.59 -44.37
C TYR A 108 2.49 14.10 -42.95
N VAL A 109 3.45 13.78 -42.09
CA VAL A 109 3.51 14.21 -40.70
C VAL A 109 4.81 14.99 -40.52
N TYR A 110 4.75 16.19 -39.96
CA TYR A 110 5.94 16.96 -39.60
C TYR A 110 5.93 17.26 -38.10
N LYS A 111 7.02 16.97 -37.41
CA LYS A 111 7.15 17.28 -35.98
C LYS A 111 8.58 17.69 -35.63
N LYS A 112 8.73 18.75 -34.84
CA LYS A 112 10.01 19.05 -34.19
C LYS A 112 10.14 18.25 -32.89
N GLN A 113 11.24 17.50 -32.75
CA GLN A 113 11.51 16.70 -31.55
C GLN A 113 12.99 16.78 -31.16
N ASN A 114 13.28 17.28 -29.96
CA ASN A 114 14.64 17.36 -29.38
C ASN A 114 15.69 18.01 -30.31
N GLY A 115 15.31 19.06 -31.04
CA GLY A 115 16.18 19.75 -31.99
C GLY A 115 16.34 19.07 -33.36
N PHE A 116 15.56 18.01 -33.63
CA PHE A 116 15.47 17.36 -34.93
C PHE A 116 14.11 17.63 -35.59
N ASP A 117 14.12 17.64 -36.92
CA ASP A 117 12.93 17.65 -37.76
C ASP A 117 12.54 16.21 -38.08
N VAL A 118 11.37 15.76 -37.65
CA VAL A 118 10.84 14.42 -37.93
C VAL A 118 9.78 14.54 -39.01
N ILE A 119 9.98 13.84 -40.12
CA ILE A 119 9.12 13.90 -41.31
C ILE A 119 8.67 12.47 -41.63
N GLY A 120 7.36 12.23 -41.51
CA GLY A 120 6.69 11.01 -41.91
C GLY A 120 6.03 11.18 -43.27
N VAL A 121 6.19 10.22 -44.17
CA VAL A 121 5.52 10.18 -45.48
C VAL A 121 4.79 8.86 -45.63
N ALA A 122 3.46 8.90 -45.76
CA ALA A 122 2.64 7.72 -45.95
C ALA A 122 2.67 7.25 -47.41
N LEU A 123 2.73 5.94 -47.59
CA LEU A 123 2.73 5.22 -48.85
C LEU A 123 1.59 4.20 -48.84
N GLU A 124 0.93 4.05 -49.98
CA GLU A 124 0.13 2.85 -50.24
C GLU A 124 1.10 1.68 -50.42
N SER A 125 0.85 0.58 -49.73
CA SER A 125 1.70 -0.62 -49.76
C SER A 125 0.82 -1.86 -49.60
N GLU A 126 1.38 -3.04 -49.85
CA GLU A 126 0.73 -4.32 -49.59
C GLU A 126 1.36 -5.00 -48.38
N TRP A 127 0.59 -5.84 -47.65
CA TRP A 127 1.12 -6.57 -46.50
C TRP A 127 2.31 -7.50 -46.85
N SER A 128 2.40 -7.94 -48.10
CA SER A 128 3.51 -8.73 -48.66
C SER A 128 4.81 -7.93 -48.81
N GLU A 129 4.75 -6.60 -48.88
CA GLU A 129 5.91 -5.70 -49.02
C GLU A 129 6.48 -5.26 -47.66
N ILE A 130 5.75 -5.54 -46.58
CA ILE A 130 6.17 -5.21 -45.21
C ILE A 130 7.22 -6.22 -44.73
N ASP A 131 8.30 -5.72 -44.14
CA ASP A 131 9.32 -6.56 -43.51
C ASP A 131 8.72 -7.58 -42.53
N ASN A 132 9.20 -8.83 -42.59
CA ASN A 132 8.62 -9.97 -41.89
C ASN A 132 8.48 -9.74 -40.38
N ASP A 133 9.51 -9.19 -39.74
CA ASP A 133 9.50 -8.96 -38.29
C ASP A 133 8.47 -7.89 -37.91
N ARG A 134 8.36 -6.83 -38.72
CA ARG A 134 7.35 -5.77 -38.53
C ARG A 134 5.94 -6.27 -38.82
N LEU A 135 5.77 -7.13 -39.82
CA LEU A 135 4.51 -7.77 -40.18
C LEU A 135 4.00 -8.64 -39.03
N ILE A 136 4.85 -9.53 -38.50
CA ILE A 136 4.53 -10.38 -37.35
C ILE A 136 4.20 -9.53 -36.11
N TYR A 137 4.99 -8.49 -35.84
CA TYR A 137 4.74 -7.57 -34.71
C TYR A 137 3.38 -6.86 -34.84
N GLY A 138 3.04 -6.38 -36.04
CA GLY A 138 1.75 -5.76 -36.34
C GLY A 138 0.58 -6.73 -36.18
N TYR A 139 0.73 -7.96 -36.68
CA TYR A 139 -0.25 -9.02 -36.51
C TYR A 139 -0.53 -9.32 -35.03
N PHE A 140 0.50 -9.45 -34.21
CA PHE A 140 0.34 -9.62 -32.75
C PHE A 140 -0.47 -8.48 -32.13
N ASN A 141 -0.18 -7.22 -32.48
CA ASN A 141 -0.93 -6.08 -31.97
C ASN A 141 -2.42 -6.16 -32.31
N ILE A 142 -2.77 -6.57 -33.52
CA ILE A 142 -4.17 -6.72 -33.97
C ILE A 142 -4.85 -7.85 -33.17
N GLN A 143 -4.26 -9.04 -33.17
CA GLN A 143 -4.81 -10.20 -32.44
C GLN A 143 -5.02 -9.90 -30.96
N LEU A 144 -4.05 -9.22 -30.33
CA LEU A 144 -4.15 -8.84 -28.93
C LEU A 144 -5.25 -7.80 -28.67
N LYS A 145 -5.47 -6.84 -29.58
CA LYS A 145 -6.60 -5.89 -29.48
C LYS A 145 -7.94 -6.63 -29.54
N GLU A 146 -8.09 -7.60 -30.43
CA GLU A 146 -9.31 -8.41 -30.54
C GLU A 146 -9.53 -9.27 -29.30
N MET A 147 -8.48 -9.96 -28.82
CA MET A 147 -8.53 -10.74 -27.58
C MET A 147 -8.88 -9.88 -26.36
N GLU A 148 -8.35 -8.66 -26.25
CA GLU A 148 -8.71 -7.72 -25.19
C GLU A 148 -10.22 -7.45 -25.18
N ILE A 149 -10.80 -7.13 -26.35
CA ILE A 149 -12.23 -6.84 -26.51
C ILE A 149 -13.06 -8.08 -26.17
N GLU A 150 -12.66 -9.25 -26.68
CA GLU A 150 -13.35 -10.51 -26.42
C GLU A 150 -13.36 -10.86 -24.93
N HIS A 151 -12.21 -10.77 -24.26
CA HIS A 151 -12.09 -11.04 -22.83
C HIS A 151 -12.93 -10.07 -21.99
N ILE A 152 -12.89 -8.77 -22.31
CA ILE A 152 -13.69 -7.75 -21.62
C ILE A 152 -15.19 -8.06 -21.78
N ASN A 153 -15.64 -8.37 -23.00
CA ASN A 153 -17.04 -8.68 -23.26
C ASN A 153 -17.49 -9.97 -22.57
N LYS A 154 -16.63 -11.00 -22.53
CA LYS A 154 -16.90 -12.24 -21.80
C LYS A 154 -16.99 -11.99 -20.29
N LEU A 155 -16.10 -11.19 -19.71
CA LEU A 155 -16.15 -10.80 -18.29
C LEU A 155 -17.46 -10.08 -17.94
N ARG A 156 -17.91 -9.14 -18.80
CA ARG A 156 -19.20 -8.47 -18.63
C ARG A 156 -20.37 -9.45 -18.65
N LYS A 157 -20.40 -10.40 -19.60
CA LYS A 157 -21.43 -11.44 -19.67
C LYS A 157 -21.43 -12.34 -18.43
N LEU A 158 -20.25 -12.71 -17.93
CA LEU A 158 -20.14 -13.51 -16.71
C LEU A 158 -20.69 -12.81 -15.48
N ALA A 159 -20.44 -11.50 -15.34
CA ALA A 159 -20.95 -10.72 -14.22
C ALA A 159 -22.49 -10.69 -14.19
N LEU A 160 -23.13 -10.71 -15.35
CA LEU A 160 -24.60 -10.72 -15.48
C LEU A 160 -25.22 -12.11 -15.23
N ASN A 161 -24.51 -13.17 -15.61
CA ASN A 161 -25.08 -14.52 -15.66
C ASN A 161 -24.76 -15.39 -14.44
N ASN A 162 -23.89 -14.95 -13.53
CA ASN A 162 -23.46 -15.73 -12.36
C ASN A 162 -23.82 -15.04 -11.05
N THR A 163 -23.87 -15.82 -9.99
CA THR A 163 -23.94 -15.28 -8.62
C THR A 163 -22.64 -14.56 -8.27
N GLU A 164 -22.73 -13.58 -7.37
CA GLU A 164 -21.59 -12.76 -6.94
C GLU A 164 -20.41 -13.60 -6.43
N GLU A 165 -20.67 -14.65 -5.64
CA GLU A 165 -19.63 -15.52 -5.10
C GLU A 165 -18.90 -16.33 -6.19
N VAL A 166 -19.64 -16.84 -7.16
CA VAL A 166 -19.07 -17.60 -8.29
C VAL A 166 -18.25 -16.68 -9.17
N PHE A 167 -18.78 -15.49 -9.46
CA PHE A 167 -18.07 -14.48 -10.24
C PHE A 167 -16.77 -14.05 -9.55
N LYS A 168 -16.82 -13.77 -8.24
CA LYS A 168 -15.65 -13.44 -7.43
C LYS A 168 -14.55 -14.50 -7.53
N LYS A 169 -14.87 -15.78 -7.27
CA LYS A 169 -13.89 -16.88 -7.41
C LYS A 169 -13.30 -16.94 -8.83
N GLY A 170 -14.11 -16.62 -9.84
CA GLY A 170 -13.68 -16.51 -11.23
C GLY A 170 -12.65 -15.38 -11.46
N ILE A 171 -12.93 -14.18 -10.94
CA ILE A 171 -12.02 -13.03 -11.01
C ILE A 171 -10.72 -13.33 -10.29
N GLU A 172 -10.77 -13.89 -9.07
CA GLU A 172 -9.56 -14.26 -8.31
C GLU A 172 -8.70 -15.28 -9.07
N LYS A 173 -9.33 -16.28 -9.71
CA LYS A 173 -8.63 -17.26 -10.55
C LYS A 173 -7.96 -16.60 -11.75
N LEU A 174 -8.67 -15.70 -12.44
CA LEU A 174 -8.14 -14.95 -13.58
C LEU A 174 -6.93 -14.10 -13.17
N GLN A 175 -7.02 -13.37 -12.06
CA GLN A 175 -5.90 -12.57 -11.54
C GLN A 175 -4.66 -13.42 -11.29
N ARG A 176 -4.81 -14.59 -10.66
CA ARG A 176 -3.70 -15.51 -10.40
C ARG A 176 -3.05 -16.01 -11.68
N ILE A 177 -3.85 -16.41 -12.67
CA ILE A 177 -3.33 -16.93 -13.94
C ILE A 177 -2.61 -15.82 -14.73
N PHE A 178 -3.21 -14.65 -14.84
CA PHE A 178 -2.61 -13.52 -15.56
C PHE A 178 -1.33 -13.04 -14.88
N ASN A 179 -1.31 -12.94 -13.55
CA ASN A 179 -0.07 -12.64 -12.82
C ASN A 179 1.00 -13.71 -13.03
N SER A 180 0.61 -14.99 -13.13
CA SER A 180 1.55 -16.07 -13.45
C SER A 180 2.20 -15.86 -14.82
N TYR A 181 1.42 -15.53 -15.85
CA TYR A 181 1.97 -15.25 -17.18
C TYR A 181 2.83 -14.00 -17.22
N LEU A 182 2.43 -12.94 -16.51
CA LEU A 182 3.27 -11.73 -16.42
C LEU A 182 4.62 -12.04 -15.75
N ASN A 183 4.64 -12.93 -14.75
CA ASN A 183 5.88 -13.36 -14.10
C ASN A 183 6.75 -14.20 -15.03
N GLU A 184 6.13 -15.15 -15.73
CA GLU A 184 6.78 -15.98 -16.74
C GLU A 184 7.44 -15.13 -17.82
N ILE A 185 6.66 -14.22 -18.43
CA ILE A 185 7.15 -13.25 -19.42
C ILE A 185 8.31 -12.41 -18.85
N THR A 186 8.15 -11.87 -17.64
CA THR A 186 9.18 -11.02 -17.04
C THR A 186 10.49 -11.78 -16.84
N ASN A 187 10.40 -13.02 -16.36
CA ASN A 187 11.56 -13.84 -16.01
C ASN A 187 12.24 -14.44 -17.24
N GLU A 188 11.49 -15.01 -18.19
CA GLU A 188 12.02 -15.66 -19.39
C GLU A 188 12.71 -14.65 -20.31
N TYR A 189 12.12 -13.45 -20.47
CA TYR A 189 12.63 -12.43 -21.39
C TYR A 189 13.45 -11.34 -20.70
N GLN A 190 13.70 -11.48 -19.40
CA GLN A 190 14.42 -10.52 -18.56
C GLN A 190 13.94 -9.07 -18.82
N LEU A 191 12.63 -8.88 -18.78
CA LEU A 191 12.01 -7.58 -19.08
C LEU A 191 12.43 -6.54 -18.03
N LYS A 192 12.78 -5.35 -18.50
CA LYS A 192 12.99 -4.16 -17.66
C LYS A 192 11.83 -3.19 -17.83
N SER A 193 11.59 -2.33 -16.83
CA SER A 193 10.57 -1.27 -16.94
C SER A 193 10.69 -0.39 -18.19
N THR A 194 11.92 -0.10 -18.63
CA THR A 194 12.17 0.70 -19.84
C THR A 194 11.72 0.01 -21.12
N ASP A 195 11.63 -1.32 -21.11
CA ASP A 195 11.28 -2.10 -22.30
C ASP A 195 9.81 -1.88 -22.65
N LEU A 196 8.91 -1.82 -21.67
CA LEU A 196 7.45 -1.73 -21.89
C LEU A 196 6.99 -0.41 -22.56
N ASN A 197 7.89 0.57 -22.68
CA ASN A 197 7.69 1.76 -23.49
C ASN A 197 7.86 1.42 -24.98
N ILE A 198 6.74 1.21 -25.67
CA ILE A 198 6.71 0.96 -27.12
C ILE A 198 7.36 2.13 -27.85
N LYS A 199 8.27 1.80 -28.76
CA LYS A 199 8.96 2.74 -29.65
C LYS A 199 8.98 2.15 -31.05
N ILE A 200 9.06 3.01 -32.05
CA ILE A 200 9.32 2.58 -33.42
C ILE A 200 10.79 2.14 -33.50
N LYS A 201 11.03 0.97 -34.08
CA LYS A 201 12.36 0.37 -34.26
C LYS A 201 12.61 0.05 -35.73
N GLN A 202 13.88 -0.08 -36.08
CA GLN A 202 14.30 -0.55 -37.41
C GLN A 202 13.90 -2.01 -37.64
N SER A 203 14.02 -2.85 -36.61
CA SER A 203 13.56 -4.23 -36.60
C SER A 203 12.94 -4.58 -35.25
N TYR A 204 12.00 -5.53 -35.28
CA TYR A 204 11.33 -6.05 -34.10
C TYR A 204 11.78 -7.48 -33.86
N ASN A 205 11.69 -7.95 -32.62
CA ASN A 205 12.03 -9.33 -32.29
C ASN A 205 10.97 -9.98 -31.39
N ARG A 206 11.19 -11.24 -31.01
CA ARG A 206 10.29 -11.99 -30.12
C ARG A 206 10.00 -11.24 -28.81
N LYS A 207 11.01 -10.57 -28.23
CA LYS A 207 10.84 -9.80 -26.98
C LYS A 207 9.84 -8.66 -27.18
N ASP A 208 9.86 -8.00 -28.34
CA ASP A 208 8.91 -6.94 -28.67
C ASP A 208 7.48 -7.45 -28.77
N CYS A 209 7.24 -8.56 -29.45
CA CYS A 209 5.91 -9.16 -29.53
C CYS A 209 5.40 -9.56 -28.13
N VAL A 210 6.25 -10.14 -27.30
CA VAL A 210 5.89 -10.56 -25.94
C VAL A 210 5.62 -9.36 -25.02
N MET A 211 6.26 -8.22 -25.25
CA MET A 211 5.90 -6.97 -24.57
C MET A 211 4.48 -6.50 -24.91
N LEU A 212 3.98 -6.76 -26.13
CA LEU A 212 2.58 -6.50 -26.47
C LEU A 212 1.65 -7.43 -25.68
N VAL A 213 1.98 -8.72 -25.59
CA VAL A 213 1.23 -9.71 -24.79
C VAL A 213 1.15 -9.25 -23.34
N TYR A 214 2.27 -8.83 -22.74
CA TYR A 214 2.32 -8.29 -21.38
C TYR A 214 1.32 -7.13 -21.23
N ARG A 215 1.40 -6.12 -22.12
CA ARG A 215 0.52 -4.94 -22.06
C ARG A 215 -0.95 -5.29 -22.25
N SER A 216 -1.26 -6.26 -23.10
CA SER A 216 -2.62 -6.74 -23.32
C SER A 216 -3.21 -7.34 -22.05
N ILE A 217 -2.47 -8.24 -21.38
CA ILE A 217 -2.86 -8.81 -20.09
C ILE A 217 -3.10 -7.71 -19.05
N VAL A 218 -2.19 -6.72 -18.97
CA VAL A 218 -2.33 -5.59 -18.02
C VAL A 218 -3.60 -4.78 -18.29
N LYS A 219 -3.96 -4.51 -19.55
CA LYS A 219 -5.21 -3.79 -19.85
C LYS A 219 -6.46 -4.53 -19.39
N VAL A 220 -6.49 -5.86 -19.53
CA VAL A 220 -7.62 -6.66 -19.05
C VAL A 220 -7.68 -6.62 -17.51
N LEU A 221 -6.53 -6.71 -16.82
CA LEU A 221 -6.46 -6.54 -15.36
C LEU A 221 -6.86 -5.13 -14.92
N ASP A 222 -6.49 -4.09 -15.65
CA ASP A 222 -6.90 -2.71 -15.38
C ASP A 222 -8.43 -2.58 -15.50
N PHE A 223 -9.04 -3.15 -16.53
CA PHE A 223 -10.50 -3.21 -16.66
C PHE A 223 -11.15 -3.88 -15.46
N VAL A 224 -10.67 -5.08 -15.08
CA VAL A 224 -11.15 -5.79 -13.88
C VAL A 224 -11.01 -4.92 -12.62
N THR A 225 -9.89 -4.22 -12.48
CA THR A 225 -9.63 -3.30 -11.36
C THR A 225 -10.64 -2.16 -11.30
N THR A 226 -10.92 -1.52 -12.43
CA THR A 226 -11.84 -0.38 -12.49
C THR A 226 -13.30 -0.77 -12.36
N THR A 227 -13.71 -1.93 -12.88
CA THR A 227 -15.12 -2.32 -13.00
C THR A 227 -15.57 -3.29 -11.91
N PHE A 228 -14.69 -4.15 -11.41
CA PHE A 228 -15.03 -5.25 -10.51
C PHE A 228 -14.18 -5.29 -9.23
N HIS A 229 -13.77 -4.12 -8.72
CA HIS A 229 -12.89 -4.00 -7.54
C HIS A 229 -13.32 -4.85 -6.33
N HIS A 230 -14.63 -4.90 -6.03
CA HIS A 230 -15.19 -5.66 -4.91
C HIS A 230 -15.04 -7.19 -5.05
N SER A 231 -14.87 -7.68 -6.29
CA SER A 231 -14.73 -9.11 -6.61
C SER A 231 -13.26 -9.56 -6.70
N MET A 232 -12.29 -8.67 -6.41
CA MET A 232 -10.87 -8.97 -6.57
C MET A 232 -10.21 -9.50 -5.29
N ASP A 233 -9.15 -10.29 -5.48
CA ASP A 233 -8.17 -10.59 -4.43
C ASP A 233 -7.18 -9.42 -4.31
N LEU A 234 -7.36 -8.60 -3.27
CA LEU A 234 -6.54 -7.41 -3.04
C LEU A 234 -5.12 -7.72 -2.55
N ASN A 235 -4.82 -8.99 -2.23
CA ASN A 235 -3.47 -9.41 -1.87
C ASN A 235 -2.58 -9.69 -3.09
N GLN A 236 -3.18 -9.77 -4.29
CA GLN A 236 -2.43 -9.94 -5.53
C GLN A 236 -1.59 -8.71 -5.86
N GLN A 237 -0.45 -8.93 -6.53
CA GLN A 237 0.43 -7.86 -6.97
C GLN A 237 -0.20 -7.09 -8.14
N ILE A 238 0.00 -5.77 -8.14
CA ILE A 238 -0.35 -4.90 -9.26
C ILE A 238 0.73 -5.04 -10.34
N PRO A 239 0.37 -5.36 -11.59
CA PRO A 239 1.31 -5.38 -12.70
C PRO A 239 2.01 -4.04 -12.92
N TYR A 240 3.27 -4.09 -13.37
CA TYR A 240 3.93 -2.88 -13.84
C TYR A 240 3.21 -2.36 -15.11
N TYR A 241 3.22 -1.04 -15.33
CA TYR A 241 2.49 -0.37 -16.43
C TYR A 241 0.96 -0.31 -16.28
N SER A 242 0.38 -0.80 -15.16
CA SER A 242 -1.03 -0.59 -14.84
C SER A 242 -1.39 0.90 -14.82
N LYS A 243 -2.50 1.26 -15.47
CA LYS A 243 -3.01 2.65 -15.48
C LYS A 243 -3.30 3.17 -14.08
N LEU A 244 -3.65 2.29 -13.14
CA LEU A 244 -3.95 2.60 -11.75
C LEU A 244 -2.84 3.46 -11.10
N LEU A 245 -1.57 3.16 -11.40
CA LEU A 245 -0.43 3.88 -10.82
C LEU A 245 -0.18 5.24 -11.50
N ASN A 246 -0.38 5.30 -12.81
CA ASN A 246 -0.14 6.50 -13.62
C ASN A 246 -1.23 7.57 -13.40
N GLU A 247 -2.50 7.15 -13.30
CA GLU A 247 -3.65 8.05 -13.15
C GLU A 247 -3.72 8.71 -11.76
N ASN A 248 -3.17 8.05 -10.73
CA ASN A 248 -3.21 8.59 -9.36
C ASN A 248 -2.04 9.54 -9.02
N HIS A 249 -1.21 9.92 -10.01
CA HIS A 249 -0.07 10.85 -9.85
C HIS A 249 0.89 10.53 -8.68
N PHE A 250 1.01 9.24 -8.31
CA PHE A 250 1.76 8.78 -7.13
C PHE A 250 3.20 9.27 -7.11
N VAL A 251 3.88 9.19 -8.25
CA VAL A 251 5.28 9.60 -8.39
C VAL A 251 5.44 11.10 -8.13
N ASN A 252 4.53 11.92 -8.68
CA ASN A 252 4.59 13.37 -8.50
C ASN A 252 4.29 13.76 -7.05
N LEU A 253 3.23 13.20 -6.46
CA LEU A 253 2.88 13.42 -5.06
C LEU A 253 4.02 13.01 -4.11
N SER A 254 4.62 11.85 -4.35
CA SER A 254 5.75 11.35 -3.57
C SER A 254 6.96 12.29 -3.66
N LYS A 255 7.32 12.73 -4.88
CA LYS A 255 8.41 13.70 -5.08
C LYS A 255 8.12 15.06 -4.43
N GLU A 256 6.88 15.54 -4.48
CA GLU A 256 6.47 16.78 -3.82
C GLU A 256 6.61 16.67 -2.29
N ILE A 257 6.11 15.59 -1.69
CA ILE A 257 6.22 15.36 -0.24
C ILE A 257 7.68 15.30 0.18
N LEU A 258 8.54 14.54 -0.52
CA LEU A 258 9.97 14.48 -0.22
C LEU A 258 10.64 15.85 -0.32
N LYS A 259 10.32 16.63 -1.36
CA LYS A 259 10.86 17.99 -1.52
C LYS A 259 10.45 18.91 -0.36
N LYS A 260 9.21 18.78 0.12
CA LYS A 260 8.71 19.57 1.27
C LYS A 260 9.34 19.11 2.58
N LEU A 261 9.46 17.80 2.82
CA LEU A 261 10.10 17.23 4.01
C LEU A 261 11.56 17.69 4.14
N LYS A 262 12.29 17.86 3.03
CA LYS A 262 13.67 18.40 3.04
C LYS A 262 13.78 19.82 3.61
N LYS A 263 12.70 20.59 3.64
CA LYS A 263 12.69 21.96 4.17
C LYS A 263 12.35 22.03 5.66
N ILE A 264 11.86 20.93 6.24
CA ILE A 264 11.48 20.84 7.64
C ILE A 264 12.66 20.23 8.39
N GLU A 265 13.03 20.81 9.52
CA GLU A 265 14.05 20.26 10.41
C GLU A 265 13.48 19.04 11.15
N LEU A 266 14.11 17.88 10.99
CA LEU A 266 13.65 16.60 11.53
C LEU A 266 14.87 15.77 11.94
N ASP A 267 14.72 15.00 13.02
CA ASP A 267 15.67 13.94 13.39
C ASP A 267 15.91 13.01 12.20
N GLU A 268 17.18 12.66 11.97
CA GLU A 268 17.58 11.88 10.79
C GLU A 268 16.95 10.48 10.77
N ARG A 269 16.82 9.83 11.94
CA ARG A 269 16.18 8.52 12.04
C ARG A 269 14.70 8.63 11.72
N PHE A 270 14.04 9.67 12.21
CA PHE A 270 12.63 9.92 11.90
C PHE A 270 12.40 10.19 10.42
N ARG A 271 13.22 11.06 9.82
CA ARG A 271 13.21 11.35 8.38
C ARG A 271 13.37 10.06 7.58
N ALA A 272 14.36 9.24 7.90
CA ALA A 272 14.61 7.99 7.18
C ALA A 272 13.42 7.02 7.21
N ILE A 273 12.68 6.97 8.33
CA ILE A 273 11.46 6.14 8.44
C ILE A 273 10.41 6.57 7.42
N ILE A 274 10.11 7.87 7.34
CA ILE A 274 9.13 8.43 6.39
C ILE A 274 9.61 8.25 4.96
N GLU A 275 10.86 8.61 4.67
CA GLU A 275 11.44 8.52 3.33
C GLU A 275 11.47 7.08 2.84
N SER A 276 11.76 6.10 3.70
CA SER A 276 11.76 4.68 3.32
C SER A 276 10.40 4.20 2.79
N GLU A 277 9.30 4.71 3.34
CA GLU A 277 7.96 4.34 2.91
C GLU A 277 7.56 5.03 1.61
N ILE A 278 7.93 6.30 1.44
CA ILE A 278 7.72 7.00 0.16
C ILE A 278 8.61 6.39 -0.93
N ASN A 279 9.84 5.99 -0.61
CA ASN A 279 10.76 5.39 -1.55
C ASN A 279 10.30 4.01 -2.04
N LYS A 280 9.57 3.22 -1.23
CA LYS A 280 8.95 1.96 -1.70
C LYS A 280 7.99 2.17 -2.86
N ILE A 281 7.29 3.32 -2.87
CA ILE A 281 6.37 3.70 -3.94
C ILE A 281 7.18 4.14 -5.16
N LEU A 282 8.23 4.96 -4.95
CA LEU A 282 9.08 5.44 -6.03
C LEU A 282 9.92 4.34 -6.68
N SER A 283 10.25 3.28 -5.93
CA SER A 283 10.97 2.11 -6.41
C SER A 283 10.07 1.06 -7.05
N PHE A 284 8.77 1.37 -7.25
CA PHE A 284 7.87 0.47 -7.95
C PHE A 284 8.36 0.23 -9.38
N ASP A 285 8.67 -1.02 -9.66
CA ASP A 285 9.24 -1.51 -10.92
C ASP A 285 8.64 -2.91 -11.18
N ILE A 286 8.90 -3.47 -12.36
CA ILE A 286 8.56 -4.85 -12.73
C ILE A 286 9.05 -5.88 -11.71
N SER A 287 10.19 -5.62 -11.05
CA SER A 287 10.76 -6.49 -10.01
C SER A 287 10.22 -6.20 -8.60
N ASN A 288 9.78 -4.96 -8.33
CA ASN A 288 9.40 -4.48 -7.00
C ASN A 288 7.92 -4.06 -6.99
N ARG A 289 7.03 -5.03 -7.24
CA ARG A 289 5.59 -4.78 -7.30
C ARG A 289 4.96 -4.74 -5.92
N ILE A 290 3.98 -3.85 -5.75
CA ILE A 290 3.12 -3.76 -4.57
C ILE A 290 1.77 -4.44 -4.84
N ASN A 291 1.07 -4.88 -3.79
CA ASN A 291 -0.29 -5.41 -3.91
C ASN A 291 -1.36 -4.32 -3.82
N TYR A 292 -2.59 -4.64 -4.21
CA TYR A 292 -3.72 -3.69 -4.21
C TYR A 292 -4.02 -3.13 -2.81
N ASN A 293 -3.96 -3.97 -1.76
CA ASN A 293 -4.11 -3.52 -0.38
C ASN A 293 -3.06 -2.46 0.02
N SER A 294 -1.79 -2.71 -0.31
CA SER A 294 -0.71 -1.74 -0.04
C SER A 294 -0.90 -0.48 -0.85
N PHE A 295 -1.34 -0.60 -2.10
CA PHE A 295 -1.61 0.54 -2.97
C PHE A 295 -2.69 1.47 -2.40
N GLU A 296 -3.84 0.94 -1.97
CA GLU A 296 -4.88 1.77 -1.35
C GLU A 296 -4.38 2.42 -0.05
N ALA A 297 -3.61 1.68 0.78
CA ALA A 297 -2.99 2.26 1.97
C ALA A 297 -2.03 3.42 1.63
N TYR A 298 -1.20 3.26 0.59
CA TYR A 298 -0.30 4.32 0.14
C TYR A 298 -1.04 5.51 -0.47
N LYS A 299 -2.14 5.27 -1.19
CA LYS A 299 -2.99 6.30 -1.79
C LYS A 299 -3.53 7.24 -0.71
N GLU A 300 -4.12 6.67 0.33
CA GLU A 300 -4.68 7.43 1.44
C GLU A 300 -3.58 8.13 2.23
N PHE A 301 -2.46 7.45 2.50
CA PHE A 301 -1.28 8.05 3.14
C PHE A 301 -0.75 9.27 2.39
N LEU A 302 -0.46 9.15 1.09
CA LEU A 302 0.11 10.26 0.30
C LEU A 302 -0.87 11.43 0.16
N LYS A 303 -2.17 11.15 -0.02
CA LYS A 303 -3.20 12.19 -0.11
C LYS A 303 -3.31 12.96 1.20
N ALA A 304 -3.45 12.25 2.33
CA ALA A 304 -3.53 12.86 3.64
C ALA A 304 -2.27 13.67 3.93
N PHE A 305 -1.08 13.13 3.64
CA PHE A 305 0.17 13.78 3.97
C PHE A 305 0.46 15.00 3.10
N ASN A 306 0.18 14.94 1.79
CA ASN A 306 0.30 16.14 0.96
C ASN A 306 -0.71 17.22 1.38
N SER A 307 -1.93 16.84 1.77
CA SER A 307 -2.94 17.77 2.29
C SER A 307 -2.47 18.45 3.58
N PHE A 308 -1.94 17.67 4.53
CA PHE A 308 -1.31 18.18 5.75
C PHE A 308 -0.20 19.18 5.43
N LEU A 309 0.76 18.81 4.59
CA LEU A 309 1.88 19.68 4.21
C LEU A 309 1.47 20.90 3.37
N LYS A 310 0.28 20.93 2.75
CA LYS A 310 -0.24 22.11 2.03
C LYS A 310 -0.86 23.14 2.96
N LYS A 311 -1.42 22.71 4.09
CA LYS A 311 -2.14 23.58 5.03
C LYS A 311 -1.21 24.38 5.94
N ILE A 312 0.07 24.05 5.97
CA ILE A 312 0.98 24.57 6.98
C ILE A 312 2.06 25.47 6.37
N ASN A 313 2.40 26.55 7.08
CA ASN A 313 3.55 27.40 6.78
C ASN A 313 4.84 26.69 7.19
N TYR A 314 5.75 26.48 6.23
CA TYR A 314 7.00 25.72 6.43
C TYR A 314 7.94 26.29 7.50
N THR A 315 7.75 27.54 7.93
CA THR A 315 8.61 28.22 8.91
C THR A 315 8.25 27.89 10.37
N SER A 316 7.17 27.15 10.64
CA SER A 316 6.69 26.89 12.01
C SER A 316 6.41 25.41 12.34
N ILE A 317 6.68 24.47 11.43
CA ILE A 317 6.38 23.05 11.69
C ILE A 317 7.42 22.46 12.63
N ASN A 318 6.95 21.94 13.76
CA ASN A 318 7.75 21.08 14.64
C ASN A 318 7.56 19.61 14.24
N GLN A 319 8.62 18.80 14.39
CA GLN A 319 8.59 17.35 14.33
C GLN A 319 7.40 16.72 15.09
N ASP A 320 7.05 17.23 16.27
CA ASP A 320 5.92 16.72 17.06
C ASP A 320 4.58 16.78 16.32
N GLU A 321 4.35 17.81 15.51
CA GLU A 321 3.12 17.95 14.73
C GLU A 321 3.04 16.88 13.64
N ILE A 322 4.17 16.53 13.02
CA ILE A 322 4.25 15.45 12.04
C ILE A 322 4.05 14.10 12.74
N ILE A 323 4.64 13.88 13.91
CA ILE A 323 4.43 12.66 14.70
C ILE A 323 2.94 12.50 15.03
N TYR A 324 2.31 13.57 15.55
CA TYR A 324 0.89 13.58 15.87
C TYR A 324 0.03 13.25 14.65
N PHE A 325 0.32 13.89 13.51
CA PHE A 325 -0.35 13.61 12.25
C PHE A 325 -0.18 12.15 11.79
N LEU A 326 1.04 11.60 11.85
CA LEU A 326 1.29 10.20 11.46
C LEU A 326 0.55 9.22 12.38
N ILE A 327 0.39 9.54 13.66
CA ILE A 327 -0.42 8.76 14.59
C ILE A 327 -1.90 8.85 14.20
N SER A 328 -2.42 10.04 13.90
CA SER A 328 -3.85 10.23 13.57
C SER A 328 -4.26 9.57 12.26
N ILE A 329 -3.36 9.45 11.28
CA ILE A 329 -3.61 8.70 10.04
C ILE A 329 -3.26 7.21 10.15
N ASN A 330 -2.99 6.71 11.36
CA ASN A 330 -2.73 5.30 11.63
C ASN A 330 -1.48 4.74 10.91
N PHE A 331 -0.35 5.44 10.95
CA PHE A 331 0.89 5.01 10.29
C PHE A 331 1.54 3.79 10.97
N LYS A 332 1.06 2.57 10.63
CA LYS A 332 1.36 1.28 11.28
C LYS A 332 2.78 0.71 11.00
N LYS A 333 3.83 1.52 11.04
CA LYS A 333 5.22 1.03 10.84
C LYS A 333 5.90 0.68 12.15
N LYS A 334 6.50 -0.51 12.22
CA LYS A 334 7.23 -0.97 13.41
C LYS A 334 8.39 -0.05 13.76
N SER A 335 9.14 0.41 12.76
CA SER A 335 10.24 1.37 12.94
C SER A 335 9.76 2.69 13.53
N PHE A 336 8.60 3.18 13.08
CA PHE A 336 7.97 4.39 13.64
C PHE A 336 7.51 4.20 15.09
N LEU A 337 6.84 3.09 15.39
CA LEU A 337 6.46 2.77 16.77
C LEU A 337 7.69 2.70 17.69
N THR A 338 8.75 2.05 17.23
CA THR A 338 10.01 1.92 17.98
C THR A 338 10.64 3.28 18.24
N PHE A 339 10.69 4.13 17.21
CA PHE A 339 11.17 5.50 17.32
C PHE A 339 10.40 6.30 18.39
N ILE A 340 9.07 6.27 18.38
CA ILE A 340 8.26 6.97 19.40
C ILE A 340 8.55 6.41 20.80
N THR A 341 8.57 5.10 20.96
CA THR A 341 8.77 4.50 22.30
C THR A 341 10.17 4.77 22.84
N ASP A 342 11.19 4.81 21.97
CA ASP A 342 12.56 5.09 22.37
C ASP A 342 12.76 6.58 22.72
N ASP A 343 12.10 7.47 21.97
CA ASP A 343 12.05 8.91 22.27
C ASP A 343 11.41 9.16 23.64
N ILE A 344 10.25 8.55 23.91
CA ILE A 344 9.59 8.66 25.22
C ILE A 344 10.48 8.10 26.32
N LYS A 345 11.06 6.90 26.16
CA LYS A 345 11.96 6.33 27.16
C LYS A 345 13.15 7.24 27.46
N SER A 346 13.79 7.77 26.42
CA SER A 346 14.92 8.69 26.56
C SER A 346 14.50 9.92 27.35
N SER A 347 13.35 10.51 27.01
CA SER A 347 12.78 11.66 27.75
C SER A 347 12.42 11.36 29.20
N LEU A 348 12.15 10.10 29.57
CA LEU A 348 11.89 9.70 30.95
C LEU A 348 13.19 9.48 31.74
N TYR A 349 14.23 8.95 31.10
CA TYR A 349 15.55 8.77 31.72
C TYR A 349 16.29 10.08 31.99
N GLU A 350 15.98 11.14 31.25
CA GLU A 350 16.51 12.50 31.51
C GLU A 350 16.03 13.11 32.83
N VAL A 351 14.95 12.57 33.40
CA VAL A 351 14.30 13.12 34.58
C VAL A 351 14.48 12.18 35.75
N GLU A 352 14.95 12.71 36.87
CA GLU A 352 15.19 11.92 38.08
C GLU A 352 13.92 11.72 38.94
N SER A 353 13.01 12.70 38.94
CA SER A 353 11.76 12.64 39.73
C SER A 353 10.71 11.75 39.07
N LYS A 354 10.11 10.88 39.88
CA LYS A 354 8.95 10.07 39.48
C LYS A 354 7.74 10.94 39.15
N GLU A 355 7.47 11.98 39.94
CA GLU A 355 6.34 12.87 39.68
C GLU A 355 6.44 13.47 38.27
N GLU A 356 7.64 13.90 37.88
CA GLU A 356 7.87 14.49 36.57
C GLU A 356 7.84 13.44 35.44
N GLN A 357 8.34 12.22 35.67
CA GLN A 357 8.15 11.09 34.73
C GLN A 357 6.67 10.76 34.51
N ASN A 358 5.86 10.71 35.58
CA ASN A 358 4.42 10.50 35.51
C ASN A 358 3.71 11.62 34.76
N ILE A 359 4.05 12.89 35.03
CA ILE A 359 3.51 14.04 34.31
C ILE A 359 3.81 13.94 32.81
N ARG A 360 5.06 13.62 32.43
CA ARG A 360 5.45 13.44 31.03
C ARG A 360 4.66 12.34 30.34
N LEU A 361 4.49 11.18 30.99
CA LEU A 361 3.68 10.07 30.47
C LEU A 361 2.20 10.46 30.33
N SER A 362 1.61 11.13 31.33
CA SER A 362 0.23 11.60 31.27
C SER A 362 0.00 12.63 30.15
N ILE A 363 0.98 13.50 29.88
CA ILE A 363 0.92 14.43 28.74
C ILE A 363 0.92 13.64 27.42
N LYS A 364 1.81 12.65 27.26
CA LYS A 364 1.84 11.80 26.05
C LYS A 364 0.55 10.99 25.90
N GLN A 365 0.00 10.45 26.98
CA GLN A 365 -1.29 9.75 26.99
C GLN A 365 -2.41 10.65 26.46
N LYS A 366 -2.52 11.88 27.00
CA LYS A 366 -3.46 12.89 26.49
C LYS A 366 -3.27 13.16 24.99
N HIS A 367 -2.03 13.30 24.51
CA HIS A 367 -1.76 13.51 23.08
C HIS A 367 -2.22 12.33 22.23
N PHE A 368 -2.05 11.08 22.70
CA PHE A 368 -2.50 9.90 21.99
C PHE A 368 -4.03 9.77 21.97
N GLU A 369 -4.72 10.14 23.05
CA GLU A 369 -6.18 10.24 23.08
C GLU A 369 -6.70 11.29 22.08
N GLN A 370 -6.07 12.47 22.03
CA GLN A 370 -6.42 13.51 21.05
C GLN A 370 -6.17 13.05 19.61
N ALA A 371 -5.06 12.33 19.38
CA ALA A 371 -4.77 11.76 18.07
C ALA A 371 -5.82 10.72 17.66
N LEU A 372 -6.35 9.95 18.61
CA LEU A 372 -7.44 9.00 18.38
C LEU A 372 -8.75 9.71 17.99
N LEU A 373 -9.11 10.79 18.69
CA LEU A 373 -10.26 11.62 18.32
C LEU A 373 -10.09 12.22 16.92
N SER A 374 -8.87 12.64 16.59
CA SER A 374 -8.55 13.18 15.26
C SER A 374 -8.53 12.10 14.17
N ALA A 375 -8.31 10.83 14.53
CA ALA A 375 -8.26 9.72 13.59
C ALA A 375 -9.61 9.43 12.95
N GLU A 376 -10.73 9.75 13.61
CA GLU A 376 -12.08 9.61 13.06
C GLU A 376 -12.27 10.41 11.76
N PHE A 377 -11.51 11.48 11.55
CA PHE A 377 -11.53 12.29 10.33
C PHE A 377 -10.69 11.70 9.18
N HIS A 378 -9.86 10.69 9.47
CA HIS A 378 -8.86 10.17 8.53
C HIS A 378 -9.00 8.67 8.25
N SER A 379 -9.46 7.88 9.22
CA SER A 379 -9.53 6.43 9.08
C SER A 379 -10.60 5.83 9.99
N LYS A 380 -11.02 4.60 9.68
CA LYS A 380 -11.86 3.82 10.58
C LYS A 380 -11.03 3.44 11.81
N VAL A 381 -11.42 3.97 12.97
CA VAL A 381 -10.76 3.67 14.24
C VAL A 381 -11.14 2.27 14.68
N ASP A 382 -10.15 1.40 14.81
CA ASP A 382 -10.26 0.05 15.35
C ASP A 382 -9.26 -0.17 16.49
N GLU A 383 -9.40 -1.26 17.25
CA GLU A 383 -8.47 -1.60 18.34
C GLU A 383 -7.00 -1.74 17.87
N HIS A 384 -6.79 -1.93 16.58
CA HIS A 384 -5.46 -2.06 15.98
C HIS A 384 -4.82 -0.71 15.63
N HIS A 385 -5.51 0.41 15.87
CA HIS A 385 -5.01 1.75 15.61
C HIS A 385 -3.73 2.04 16.41
N LEU A 386 -2.79 2.77 15.79
CA LEU A 386 -1.49 3.09 16.41
C LEU A 386 -1.65 3.80 17.75
N ALA A 387 -2.57 4.76 17.84
CA ALA A 387 -2.87 5.47 19.08
C ALA A 387 -3.26 4.51 20.23
N HIS A 388 -4.13 3.52 19.99
CA HIS A 388 -4.46 2.52 21.01
C HIS A 388 -3.26 1.69 21.46
N LYS A 389 -2.36 1.34 20.54
CA LYS A 389 -1.12 0.62 20.89
C LYS A 389 -0.20 1.47 21.75
N LEU A 390 -0.10 2.76 21.46
CA LEU A 390 0.69 3.70 22.25
C LEU A 390 0.09 3.95 23.63
N LEU A 391 -1.24 4.09 23.74
CA LEU A 391 -1.96 4.19 25.01
C LEU A 391 -1.73 2.96 25.89
N LYS A 392 -1.90 1.77 25.32
CA LYS A 392 -1.63 0.52 26.03
C LYS A 392 -0.17 0.43 26.48
N TRP A 393 0.77 0.89 25.64
CA TRP A 393 2.17 0.93 25.99
C TRP A 393 2.44 1.90 27.16
N THR A 394 1.85 3.10 27.14
CA THR A 394 2.00 4.07 28.24
C THR A 394 1.40 3.56 29.54
N ASP A 395 0.27 2.85 29.51
CA ASP A 395 -0.35 2.26 30.72
C ASP A 395 0.55 1.20 31.36
N VAL A 396 1.23 0.40 30.53
CA VAL A 396 2.21 -0.59 31.01
C VAL A 396 3.41 0.10 31.64
N GLU A 397 3.90 1.18 31.03
CA GLU A 397 5.04 1.95 31.55
C GLU A 397 4.70 2.64 32.88
N LEU A 398 3.53 3.28 32.98
CA LEU A 398 3.02 3.85 34.24
C LEU A 398 2.94 2.79 35.34
N SER A 399 2.38 1.63 35.02
CA SER A 399 2.28 0.49 35.95
C SER A 399 3.67 0.02 36.42
N TYR A 400 4.65 0.02 35.52
CA TYR A 400 6.04 -0.35 35.84
C TYR A 400 6.72 0.68 36.75
N LEU A 401 6.53 1.98 36.51
CA LEU A 401 7.04 3.06 37.37
C LEU A 401 6.44 2.98 38.78
N ASP A 402 5.15 2.65 38.89
CA ASP A 402 4.50 2.45 40.19
C ASP A 402 5.06 1.26 40.96
N GLN A 403 5.25 0.12 40.28
CA GLN A 403 5.83 -1.08 40.89
C GLN A 403 7.29 -0.89 41.31
N THR A 404 8.12 -0.29 40.45
CA THR A 404 9.53 -0.04 40.78
C THR A 404 9.69 0.95 41.92
N HIS A 405 8.81 1.95 42.02
CA HIS A 405 8.80 2.88 43.14
C HIS A 405 8.39 2.21 44.46
N ALA A 406 7.34 1.38 44.44
CA ALA A 406 6.95 0.60 45.62
C ALA A 406 8.11 -0.27 46.14
N LEU A 407 8.88 -0.87 45.23
CA LEU A 407 10.08 -1.63 45.56
C LEU A 407 11.24 -0.77 46.09
N LYS A 408 11.42 0.46 45.59
CA LYS A 408 12.46 1.40 46.06
C LYS A 408 12.14 2.00 47.43
N LEU A 409 10.87 2.36 47.69
CA LEU A 409 10.41 2.81 49.01
C LEU A 409 10.62 1.73 50.08
N ASN A 410 10.35 0.48 49.73
CA ASN A 410 10.64 -0.67 50.60
C ASN A 410 12.15 -0.87 50.89
N LYS A 411 13.06 -0.26 50.12
CA LYS A 411 14.52 -0.36 50.30
C LYS A 411 15.18 0.83 50.99
N LYS A 412 14.57 2.03 50.99
CA LYS A 412 15.20 3.27 51.52
C LYS A 412 14.52 3.88 52.74
N GLY A 413 13.38 3.36 53.18
CA GLY A 413 12.73 3.79 54.42
C GLY A 413 12.61 2.66 55.43
N SER A 414 13.42 2.70 56.49
CA SER A 414 13.18 2.00 57.76
C SER A 414 12.01 2.64 58.52
N ASN A 415 10.89 2.85 57.83
CA ASN A 415 9.56 2.88 58.41
C ASN A 415 8.78 1.85 57.60
N SER A 416 9.10 0.57 57.81
CA SER A 416 8.21 -0.49 57.39
C SER A 416 6.85 -0.16 57.98
N PHE A 417 5.87 0.16 57.15
CA PHE A 417 4.48 0.03 57.56
C PHE A 417 4.36 -1.42 58.00
N GLN A 418 4.40 -1.65 59.31
CA GLN A 418 4.47 -2.99 59.85
C GLN A 418 3.12 -3.59 59.50
N LYS A 419 3.08 -4.44 58.47
CA LYS A 419 1.84 -5.03 57.99
C LYS A 419 1.12 -5.62 59.19
N LEU A 420 -0.16 -5.32 59.35
CA LEU A 420 -0.95 -5.87 60.44
C LEU A 420 -0.90 -7.40 60.33
N SER A 421 -0.38 -8.04 61.37
CA SER A 421 -0.30 -9.50 61.42
C SER A 421 -1.66 -10.06 61.78
N SER A 422 -2.24 -10.82 60.85
CA SER A 422 -3.52 -11.47 61.04
C SER A 422 -3.36 -12.95 61.25
N ALA A 423 -4.05 -13.50 62.25
CA ALA A 423 -4.19 -14.94 62.45
C ALA A 423 -5.13 -15.58 61.41
N LEU A 424 -5.72 -14.79 60.50
CA LEU A 424 -6.62 -15.23 59.45
C LEU A 424 -5.85 -15.63 58.20
N ASN A 425 -6.33 -16.68 57.53
CA ASN A 425 -5.85 -17.01 56.19
C ASN A 425 -6.43 -16.02 55.16
N ILE A 426 -5.86 -16.02 53.96
CA ILE A 426 -6.26 -15.07 52.90
C ILE A 426 -7.74 -15.12 52.52
N LYS A 427 -8.36 -16.31 52.54
CA LYS A 427 -9.77 -16.47 52.18
C LYS A 427 -10.66 -15.89 53.29
N GLU A 428 -10.29 -16.09 54.55
CA GLU A 428 -10.95 -15.50 55.72
C GLU A 428 -10.84 -13.96 55.69
N ILE A 429 -9.68 -13.40 55.33
CA ILE A 429 -9.49 -11.94 55.18
C ILE A 429 -10.37 -11.40 54.05
N ALA A 430 -10.41 -12.07 52.89
CA ALA A 430 -11.24 -11.66 51.76
C ALA A 430 -12.75 -11.65 52.11
N VAL A 431 -13.21 -12.68 52.83
CA VAL A 431 -14.58 -12.75 53.36
C VAL A 431 -14.86 -11.60 54.31
N LEU A 432 -13.95 -11.29 55.24
CA LEU A 432 -14.13 -10.20 56.19
C LEU A 432 -14.22 -8.83 55.49
N CYS A 433 -13.33 -8.54 54.53
CA CYS A 433 -13.36 -7.31 53.75
C CYS A 433 -14.64 -7.19 52.92
N ARG A 434 -15.16 -8.31 52.39
CA ARG A 434 -16.44 -8.32 51.68
C ARG A 434 -17.61 -8.04 52.62
N LEU A 435 -17.64 -8.65 53.81
CA LEU A 435 -18.67 -8.39 54.81
C LEU A 435 -18.68 -6.91 55.24
N PHE A 436 -17.51 -6.30 55.46
CA PHE A 436 -17.43 -4.86 55.74
C PHE A 436 -17.90 -3.98 54.59
N LYS A 437 -17.71 -4.41 53.35
CA LYS A 437 -18.23 -3.71 52.16
C LYS A 437 -19.75 -3.89 52.04
N GLU A 438 -20.27 -5.10 52.22
CA GLU A 438 -21.71 -5.41 52.14
C GLU A 438 -22.51 -4.79 53.31
N ALA A 439 -21.86 -4.56 54.45
CA ALA A 439 -22.42 -3.84 55.60
C ALA A 439 -22.19 -2.31 55.53
N ASP A 440 -21.80 -1.78 54.37
CA ASP A 440 -21.52 -0.35 54.12
C ASP A 440 -20.53 0.29 55.13
N THR A 441 -19.65 -0.52 55.73
CA THR A 441 -18.62 -0.06 56.66
C THR A 441 -17.35 0.38 55.92
N LEU A 442 -17.14 -0.10 54.70
CA LEU A 442 -16.06 0.30 53.80
C LEU A 442 -16.61 0.91 52.50
N ASN A 443 -16.47 2.22 52.34
CA ASN A 443 -16.90 2.99 51.16
C ASN A 443 -15.86 3.02 50.03
N GLU A 444 -15.24 1.87 49.73
CA GLU A 444 -14.22 1.77 48.68
C GLU A 444 -14.59 0.72 47.62
N ASN A 445 -14.13 0.92 46.39
CA ASN A 445 -14.38 -0.05 45.32
C ASN A 445 -13.58 -1.36 45.55
N VAL A 446 -14.06 -2.50 45.01
CA VAL A 446 -13.44 -3.82 45.26
C VAL A 446 -11.99 -3.85 44.77
N THR A 447 -11.68 -3.14 43.68
CA THR A 447 -10.35 -3.06 43.09
C THR A 447 -9.36 -2.38 44.06
N ASN A 448 -9.74 -1.26 44.67
CA ASN A 448 -8.96 -0.52 45.64
C ASN A 448 -8.72 -1.34 46.90
N ILE A 449 -9.76 -2.00 47.42
CA ILE A 449 -9.64 -2.92 48.56
C ILE A 449 -8.65 -4.06 48.20
N SER A 450 -8.77 -4.63 47.00
CA SER A 450 -7.90 -5.73 46.57
C SER A 450 -6.45 -5.34 46.31
N ASN A 451 -6.18 -4.06 46.06
CA ASN A 451 -4.83 -3.52 45.93
C ASN A 451 -4.25 -3.16 47.30
N TRP A 452 -5.08 -2.71 48.24
CA TRP A 452 -4.65 -2.28 49.58
C TRP A 452 -4.38 -3.45 50.53
N VAL A 453 -5.26 -4.46 50.58
CA VAL A 453 -5.15 -5.56 51.56
C VAL A 453 -3.82 -6.33 51.48
N PRO A 454 -3.31 -6.74 50.30
CA PRO A 454 -2.01 -7.41 50.18
C PRO A 454 -0.83 -6.53 50.66
N TYR A 455 -0.98 -5.21 50.56
CA TYR A 455 0.01 -4.24 51.01
C TYR A 455 -0.06 -3.99 52.52
N ALA A 456 -1.25 -4.05 53.12
CA ALA A 456 -1.48 -3.66 54.52
C ALA A 456 -1.51 -4.84 55.53
N ILE A 457 -1.87 -6.06 55.11
CA ILE A 457 -2.15 -7.19 56.03
C ILE A 457 -1.34 -8.43 55.67
N THR A 458 -0.65 -9.02 56.64
CA THR A 458 -0.06 -10.37 56.53
C THR A 458 -1.06 -11.42 57.00
N ASN A 459 -1.14 -12.53 56.27
CA ASN A 459 -2.01 -13.66 56.62
C ASN A 459 -1.31 -14.64 57.57
N LYS A 460 -2.08 -15.56 58.17
CA LYS A 460 -1.62 -16.58 59.11
C LYS A 460 -0.35 -17.33 58.68
N ASN A 461 -0.17 -17.52 57.37
CA ASN A 461 0.91 -18.33 56.81
C ASN A 461 2.06 -17.48 56.25
N ASN A 462 1.99 -16.14 56.36
CA ASN A 462 2.94 -15.20 55.75
C ASN A 462 3.16 -15.39 54.24
N ILE A 463 2.20 -16.01 53.55
CA ILE A 463 2.27 -16.27 52.11
C ILE A 463 1.92 -14.99 51.35
N GLU A 464 2.78 -14.54 50.44
CA GLU A 464 2.48 -13.44 49.52
C GLU A 464 1.39 -13.84 48.51
N TYR A 465 0.53 -12.88 48.16
CA TYR A 465 -0.60 -13.13 47.26
C TYR A 465 -0.83 -11.96 46.32
N SER A 466 -1.22 -12.27 45.08
CA SER A 466 -1.52 -11.27 44.07
C SER A 466 -2.88 -10.61 44.29
N ASN A 467 -3.00 -9.35 43.86
CA ASN A 467 -4.25 -8.57 43.92
C ASN A 467 -5.41 -9.30 43.20
N ILE A 468 -5.09 -9.98 42.09
CA ILE A 468 -6.05 -10.78 41.30
C ILE A 468 -6.54 -11.99 42.11
N SER A 469 -5.64 -12.71 42.81
CA SER A 469 -6.03 -13.84 43.65
C SER A 469 -6.91 -13.43 44.82
N PHE A 470 -6.62 -12.27 45.44
CA PHE A 470 -7.43 -11.72 46.52
C PHE A 470 -8.81 -11.29 46.03
N ARG A 471 -8.87 -10.55 44.92
CA ARG A 471 -10.12 -10.11 44.29
C ARG A 471 -11.02 -11.29 43.96
N ASN A 472 -10.50 -12.36 43.37
CA ASN A 472 -11.28 -13.55 43.05
C ASN A 472 -11.87 -14.21 44.31
N LYS A 473 -11.11 -14.24 45.42
CA LYS A 473 -11.58 -14.77 46.71
C LYS A 473 -12.63 -13.90 47.40
N MET A 474 -12.71 -12.61 47.07
CA MET A 474 -13.83 -11.78 47.52
C MET A 474 -15.11 -12.17 46.78
N TYR A 475 -15.05 -12.47 45.49
CA TYR A 475 -16.25 -12.85 44.72
C TYR A 475 -16.67 -14.30 44.98
N ASP A 476 -15.72 -15.23 45.00
CA ASP A 476 -15.96 -16.67 45.14
C ASP A 476 -15.55 -17.16 46.54
N MET A 477 -16.52 -17.11 47.46
CA MET A 477 -16.30 -17.43 48.87
C MET A 477 -16.50 -18.93 49.12
N ASP A 478 -15.50 -19.56 49.73
CA ASP A 478 -15.68 -20.92 50.22
C ASP A 478 -16.48 -20.93 51.53
N LYS A 479 -17.47 -21.82 51.60
CA LYS A 479 -18.38 -21.96 52.75
C LYS A 479 -17.65 -22.16 54.09
N LYS A 480 -16.47 -22.79 54.06
CA LYS A 480 -15.66 -23.09 55.25
C LYS A 480 -15.03 -21.83 55.84
N SER A 481 -14.47 -20.95 55.01
CA SER A 481 -13.94 -19.64 55.43
C SER A 481 -15.05 -18.73 55.94
N PHE A 482 -16.23 -18.76 55.31
CA PHE A 482 -17.39 -17.97 55.76
C PHE A 482 -17.84 -18.36 57.17
N GLU A 483 -18.09 -19.65 57.43
CA GLU A 483 -18.51 -20.12 58.76
C GLU A 483 -17.46 -19.82 59.84
N ARG A 484 -16.18 -19.86 59.48
CA ARG A 484 -15.09 -19.53 60.40
C ARG A 484 -15.02 -18.04 60.74
N VAL A 485 -15.18 -17.16 59.76
CA VAL A 485 -15.28 -15.71 59.99
C VAL A 485 -16.53 -15.37 60.80
N LYS A 486 -17.67 -16.00 60.50
CA LYS A 486 -18.91 -15.86 61.28
C LYS A 486 -18.72 -16.24 62.75
N SER A 487 -18.09 -17.38 63.03
CA SER A 487 -17.76 -17.81 64.39
C SER A 487 -16.86 -16.81 65.12
N LEU A 488 -15.87 -16.24 64.44
CA LEU A 488 -14.99 -15.21 65.00
C LEU A 488 -15.74 -13.91 65.32
N ILE A 489 -16.63 -13.46 64.44
CA ILE A 489 -17.46 -12.28 64.68
C ILE A 489 -18.37 -12.51 65.89
N PHE A 490 -19.02 -13.67 66.02
CA PHE A 490 -19.80 -14.02 67.21
C PHE A 490 -18.94 -14.08 68.47
N LYS A 491 -17.71 -14.60 68.37
CA LYS A 491 -16.77 -14.62 69.49
C LYS A 491 -16.38 -13.19 69.91
N MET A 492 -16.16 -12.27 68.97
CA MET A 492 -15.88 -10.86 69.25
C MET A 492 -17.09 -10.15 69.87
N TYR A 493 -18.30 -10.45 69.40
CA TYR A 493 -19.54 -9.95 69.99
C TYR A 493 -19.71 -10.40 71.45
N ASN A 494 -19.48 -11.69 71.71
CA ASN A 494 -19.58 -12.25 73.06
C ASN A 494 -18.46 -11.77 73.99
N PHE A 495 -17.25 -11.51 73.48
CA PHE A 495 -16.15 -10.92 74.26
C PHE A 495 -16.51 -9.56 74.86
N LYS A 496 -17.37 -8.78 74.18
CA LYS A 496 -17.85 -7.48 74.68
C LYS A 496 -19.04 -7.57 75.63
N TYR A 497 -19.74 -8.71 75.70
CA TYR A 497 -20.91 -8.84 76.56
C TYR A 497 -20.55 -9.13 78.02
N ASP A 498 -19.37 -9.69 78.27
CA ASP A 498 -18.87 -10.02 79.61
C ASP A 498 -18.06 -8.86 80.24
N ASP A 499 -17.31 -8.07 79.47
CA ASP A 499 -16.47 -6.96 79.97
C ASP A 499 -17.23 -5.62 80.21
N PHE A 500 -18.50 -5.51 79.81
CA PHE A 500 -19.35 -4.33 80.07
C PHE A 500 -20.31 -4.51 81.27
N ARG A 501 -20.12 -5.58 82.07
CA ARG A 501 -20.93 -5.92 83.26
C ARG A 501 -20.18 -5.83 84.60
N GLU A 502 -18.96 -5.30 84.61
CA GLU A 502 -18.36 -4.65 85.79
C GLU A 502 -18.41 -3.13 85.61
#